data_AF-A0A7Y7XX23-F1
#
_entry.id   AF-A0A7Y7XX23-F1
#
_cell.length_a   1.000
_cell.length_b   1.000
_cell.length_c   1.000
_cell.angle_alpha   90.00
_cell.angle_beta   90.00
_cell.angle_gamma   90.00
#
_symmetry.space_group_name_H-M   'P 1'
#
loop_
_entity.id
_entity.type
_entity.pdbx_description
1 polymer ?
#
loop_
_entity_poly.entity_id
_entity_poly.type
_entity_poly.pdbx_seq_one_letter_code
_entity_poly.pdbx_strand_id
1 'polypeptide(L)'
;MHPAQNAQLDDLFERNTFLPDSTPDRFYRLLDQISQDRYTTLAALYAEAYRLFPGSTELDEFFASTANLILLPVAQRRTIINESVFQIWARRVVQMTREVLDGSRHDLAPLQSGLQELPDILQRIARAATDHAYTHRPPIQRFDIDPLIAGVLAPCYDFPEDAATRQHLEDCGYSIHFFSDVVNVALSRIAMTWPGCHEQFRHLVKLICYLPDGTFRSGSAARYSGTILLSAKDHSLLDVEESLVRETAHQLLYYIEEVSPVIDPQVAAQGLYFLPWSNRPCALDEYFQAFFAQLMRAKYLERVRQRPASEMQRAEEHLVFSLRGLGRALPELAGSRDFTPRGRTLLDNLAEDVRAMERQHASLLVRAARPRDMSLAG
;
A
#
# COMPACT_ATOMS: atom_id res chain seq x y z
N MET A 1 26.28 -0.91 3.50
CA MET A 1 25.50 -1.11 4.74
C MET A 1 26.39 -1.66 5.83
N HIS A 2 26.26 -1.16 7.06
CA HIS A 2 27.04 -1.64 8.19
C HIS A 2 26.58 -3.07 8.58
N PRO A 3 27.47 -4.02 8.94
CA PRO A 3 27.09 -5.40 9.26
C PRO A 3 26.01 -5.54 10.36
N ALA A 4 26.03 -4.63 11.34
CA ALA A 4 25.05 -4.57 12.42
C ALA A 4 23.63 -4.19 11.95
N GLN A 5 23.51 -3.37 10.90
CA GLN A 5 22.21 -3.00 10.32
C GLN A 5 21.60 -4.19 9.57
N ASN A 6 22.42 -5.02 8.91
CA ASN A 6 21.92 -6.24 8.26
C ASN A 6 21.35 -7.24 9.27
N ALA A 7 22.04 -7.48 10.40
CA ALA A 7 21.55 -8.38 11.43
C ALA A 7 20.23 -7.92 12.08
N GLN A 8 20.05 -6.61 12.28
CA GLN A 8 18.79 -6.04 12.81
C GLN A 8 17.63 -6.20 11.83
N LEU A 9 17.88 -6.03 10.53
CA LEU A 9 16.88 -6.24 9.49
C LEU A 9 16.56 -7.73 9.32
N ASP A 10 17.54 -8.62 9.46
CA ASP A 10 17.29 -10.07 9.37
C ASP A 10 16.38 -10.54 10.53
N ASP A 11 16.63 -10.06 11.77
CA ASP A 11 15.72 -10.30 12.91
C ASP A 11 14.31 -9.75 12.64
N LEU A 12 14.15 -8.66 11.90
CA LEU A 12 12.82 -8.10 11.59
C LEU A 12 11.96 -9.06 10.75
N PHE A 13 12.58 -9.84 9.86
CA PHE A 13 11.90 -10.77 8.95
C PHE A 13 11.79 -12.21 9.49
N GLU A 14 12.63 -12.60 10.44
CA GLU A 14 12.60 -13.95 11.01
C GLU A 14 11.25 -14.27 11.68
N ARG A 15 10.59 -15.36 11.23
CA ARG A 15 9.28 -15.84 11.73
C ARG A 15 8.19 -14.76 11.77
N ASN A 16 8.20 -13.88 10.79
CA ASN A 16 7.31 -12.73 10.74
C ASN A 16 6.69 -12.59 9.34
N THR A 17 5.37 -12.44 9.30
CA THR A 17 4.62 -12.15 8.06
C THR A 17 4.21 -10.68 7.97
N PHE A 18 4.37 -9.93 9.07
CA PHE A 18 3.86 -8.57 9.30
C PHE A 18 2.33 -8.43 9.19
N LEU A 19 1.61 -9.50 8.82
CA LEU A 19 0.15 -9.54 8.83
C LEU A 19 -0.36 -9.33 10.26
N PRO A 20 -1.62 -8.89 10.45
CA PRO A 20 -2.12 -8.48 11.76
C PRO A 20 -2.14 -9.57 12.85
N ASP A 21 -1.94 -10.84 12.50
CA ASP A 21 -1.81 -11.94 13.47
C ASP A 21 -0.38 -12.12 14.00
N SER A 22 0.60 -11.45 13.39
CA SER A 22 1.98 -11.43 13.88
C SER A 22 2.02 -10.65 15.19
N THR A 23 3.02 -10.93 16.04
CA THR A 23 3.23 -10.16 17.28
C THR A 23 3.18 -8.65 17.01
N PRO A 24 2.27 -7.88 17.65
CA PRO A 24 2.03 -6.47 17.34
C PRO A 24 3.30 -5.59 17.32
N ASP A 25 4.27 -5.90 18.18
CA ASP A 25 5.56 -5.21 18.25
C ASP A 25 6.32 -5.22 16.93
N ARG A 26 6.16 -6.25 16.09
CA ARG A 26 6.88 -6.38 14.81
C ARG A 26 6.40 -5.37 13.78
N PHE A 27 5.10 -5.06 13.76
CA PHE A 27 4.55 -4.03 12.88
C PHE A 27 5.06 -2.64 13.27
N TYR A 28 5.04 -2.30 14.57
CA TYR A 28 5.59 -1.02 15.02
C TYR A 28 7.10 -0.90 14.81
N ARG A 29 7.86 -1.98 14.98
CA ARG A 29 9.29 -2.02 14.63
C ARG A 29 9.53 -1.76 13.13
N LEU A 30 8.67 -2.27 12.24
CA LEU A 30 8.71 -1.94 10.82
C LEU A 30 8.50 -0.43 10.60
N LEU A 31 7.46 0.15 11.21
CA LEU A 31 7.17 1.59 11.09
C LEU A 31 8.30 2.48 11.64
N ASP A 32 8.92 2.06 12.75
CA ASP A 32 10.06 2.75 13.34
C ASP A 32 11.28 2.72 12.41
N GLN A 33 11.58 1.55 11.83
CA GLN A 33 12.67 1.37 10.87
C GLN A 33 12.46 2.26 9.64
N ILE A 34 11.27 2.23 9.05
CA ILE A 34 10.91 3.08 7.90
C ILE A 34 11.06 4.57 8.24
N SER A 35 10.55 4.99 9.39
CA SER A 35 10.68 6.39 9.82
C SER A 35 12.14 6.81 10.00
N GLN A 36 13.00 5.89 10.47
CA GLN A 36 14.43 6.13 10.62
C GLN A 36 15.14 6.19 9.26
N ASP A 37 14.79 5.33 8.31
CA ASP A 37 15.38 5.31 6.96
C ASP A 37 14.97 6.55 6.15
N ARG A 38 13.72 6.98 6.26
CA ARG A 38 13.21 8.24 5.69
C ARG A 38 13.94 9.45 6.26
N TYR A 39 14.12 9.50 7.58
CA TYR A 39 14.90 10.56 8.24
C TYR A 39 16.35 10.59 7.75
N THR A 40 17.00 9.43 7.70
CA THR A 40 18.40 9.31 7.27
C THR A 40 18.55 9.75 5.81
N THR A 41 17.59 9.39 4.96
CA THR A 41 17.55 9.78 3.55
C THR A 41 17.36 11.30 3.39
N LEU A 42 16.50 11.92 4.20
CA LEU A 42 16.34 13.38 4.22
C LEU A 42 17.63 14.09 4.65
N ALA A 43 18.30 13.60 5.69
CA ALA A 43 19.57 14.16 6.15
C ALA A 43 20.69 14.01 5.10
N ALA A 44 20.73 12.86 4.40
CA ALA A 44 21.65 12.65 3.29
C ALA A 44 21.35 13.59 2.12
N LEU A 45 20.07 13.76 1.75
CA LEU A 45 19.64 14.69 0.71
C LEU A 45 20.07 16.12 1.02
N TYR A 46 19.92 16.57 2.26
CA TYR A 46 20.38 17.88 2.71
C TYR A 46 21.89 18.07 2.46
N ALA A 47 22.71 17.10 2.88
CA ALA A 47 24.16 17.17 2.72
C ALA A 47 24.60 17.13 1.24
N GLU A 48 23.98 16.26 0.44
CA GLU A 48 24.29 16.15 -1.00
C GLU A 48 23.83 17.38 -1.78
N ALA A 49 22.66 17.94 -1.46
CA ALA A 49 22.20 19.20 -2.06
C ALA A 49 23.17 20.35 -1.74
N TYR A 50 23.65 20.45 -0.50
CA TYR A 50 24.64 21.46 -0.11
C TYR A 50 25.95 21.32 -0.89
N ARG A 51 26.36 20.07 -1.15
CA ARG A 51 27.56 19.76 -1.94
C ARG A 51 27.39 20.09 -3.42
N LEU A 52 26.21 19.82 -4.00
CA LEU A 52 25.91 20.04 -5.42
C LEU A 52 25.63 21.50 -5.76
N PHE A 53 25.12 22.29 -4.81
CA PHE A 53 24.74 23.69 -5.00
C PHE A 53 25.41 24.63 -3.98
N PRO A 54 26.76 24.72 -3.96
CA PRO A 54 27.47 25.51 -2.97
C PRO A 54 27.16 27.00 -3.12
N GLY A 55 26.60 27.61 -2.07
CA GLY A 55 26.29 29.05 -2.04
C GLY A 55 25.12 29.46 -2.92
N SER A 56 24.25 28.53 -3.32
CA SER A 56 23.04 28.85 -4.09
C SER A 56 21.99 29.53 -3.20
N THR A 57 21.79 30.83 -3.40
CA THR A 57 20.74 31.60 -2.72
C THR A 57 19.34 31.14 -3.13
N GLU A 58 19.21 30.52 -4.30
CA GLU A 58 17.93 30.00 -4.81
C GLU A 58 17.45 28.76 -4.04
N LEU A 59 18.29 28.18 -3.16
CA LEU A 59 17.96 27.05 -2.29
C LEU A 59 17.98 27.40 -0.79
N ASP A 60 18.12 28.67 -0.42
CA ASP A 60 18.17 29.09 0.99
C ASP A 60 16.93 28.62 1.77
N GLU A 61 15.74 28.75 1.19
CA GLU A 61 14.50 28.30 1.81
C GLU A 61 14.42 26.78 1.93
N PHE A 62 14.95 26.04 0.95
CA PHE A 62 15.05 24.58 1.02
C PHE A 62 15.95 24.15 2.19
N PHE A 63 17.15 24.74 2.31
CA PHE A 63 18.08 24.41 3.38
C PHE A 63 17.51 24.78 4.76
N ALA A 64 16.92 25.98 4.89
CA ALA A 64 16.27 26.41 6.14
C ALA A 64 15.12 25.47 6.53
N SER A 65 14.23 25.15 5.58
CA SER A 65 13.07 24.28 5.81
C SER A 65 13.50 22.85 6.19
N THR A 66 14.51 22.31 5.50
CA THR A 66 15.02 20.96 5.77
C THR A 66 15.72 20.89 7.12
N ALA A 67 16.54 21.89 7.47
CA ALA A 67 17.18 21.97 8.78
C ALA A 67 16.15 22.03 9.90
N ASN A 68 15.12 22.87 9.76
CA ASN A 68 14.00 22.93 10.71
C ASN A 68 13.31 21.57 10.85
N LEU A 69 12.99 20.91 9.73
CA LEU A 69 12.34 19.59 9.73
C LEU A 69 13.19 18.52 10.42
N ILE A 70 14.51 18.51 10.20
CA ILE A 70 15.45 17.59 10.86
C ILE A 70 15.45 17.82 12.38
N LEU A 71 15.45 19.07 12.82
CA LEU A 71 15.51 19.48 14.22
C LEU A 71 14.18 19.33 14.98
N LEU A 72 13.06 19.06 14.30
CA LEU A 72 11.77 18.84 14.95
C LEU A 72 11.80 17.63 15.90
N PRO A 73 10.99 17.65 16.98
CA PRO A 73 10.76 16.46 17.81
C PRO A 73 10.33 15.26 16.99
N VAL A 74 10.82 14.06 17.37
CA VAL A 74 10.61 12.81 16.60
C VAL A 74 9.14 12.58 16.23
N ALA A 75 8.22 12.81 17.18
CA ALA A 75 6.79 12.62 16.95
C ALA A 75 6.24 13.56 15.85
N GLN A 76 6.57 14.84 15.88
CA GLN A 76 6.13 15.83 14.89
C GLN A 76 6.81 15.63 13.54
N ARG A 77 8.08 15.25 13.54
CA ARG A 77 8.79 14.93 12.30
C ARG A 77 8.16 13.72 11.60
N ARG A 78 7.82 12.68 12.36
CA ARG A 78 7.16 11.46 11.84
C ARG A 78 5.83 11.76 11.18
N THR A 79 5.04 12.71 11.70
CA THR A 79 3.76 13.08 11.07
C THR A 79 3.94 13.83 9.75
N ILE A 80 5.12 14.37 9.45
CA ILE A 80 5.40 15.06 8.18
C ILE A 80 6.05 14.10 7.20
N ILE A 81 7.14 13.44 7.62
CA ILE A 81 7.92 12.59 6.72
C ILE A 81 7.12 11.36 6.29
N ASN A 82 6.08 10.94 7.02
CA ASN A 82 5.26 9.79 6.64
C ASN A 82 4.02 10.16 5.79
N GLU A 83 3.86 11.43 5.41
CA GLU A 83 2.79 11.86 4.52
C GLU A 83 3.05 11.47 3.06
N SER A 84 1.99 11.10 2.35
CA SER A 84 2.06 10.63 0.96
C SER A 84 2.71 11.67 0.04
N VAL A 85 2.32 12.94 0.18
CA VAL A 85 2.85 14.06 -0.63
C VAL A 85 4.36 14.22 -0.41
N PHE A 86 4.80 14.18 0.85
CA PHE A 86 6.22 14.26 1.19
C PHE A 86 6.99 13.08 0.61
N GLN A 87 6.46 11.87 0.72
CA GLN A 87 7.11 10.65 0.23
C GLN A 87 7.28 10.62 -1.29
N ILE A 88 6.26 11.08 -2.03
CA ILE A 88 6.33 11.19 -3.49
C ILE A 88 7.42 12.18 -3.89
N TRP A 89 7.42 13.38 -3.28
CA TRP A 89 8.46 14.38 -3.52
C TRP A 89 9.85 13.86 -3.17
N ALA A 90 10.02 13.33 -1.96
CA ALA A 90 11.31 12.86 -1.45
C ALA A 90 11.90 11.78 -2.37
N ARG A 91 11.10 10.81 -2.80
CA ARG A 91 11.54 9.78 -3.74
C ARG A 91 12.01 10.39 -5.07
N ARG A 92 11.25 11.35 -5.62
CA ARG A 92 11.58 12.03 -6.88
C ARG A 92 12.91 12.78 -6.76
N VAL A 93 13.11 13.61 -5.73
CA VAL A 93 14.34 14.42 -5.57
C VAL A 93 15.55 13.58 -5.19
N VAL A 94 15.38 12.51 -4.41
CA VAL A 94 16.46 11.57 -4.08
C VAL A 94 16.91 10.81 -5.33
N GLN A 95 15.97 10.36 -6.17
CA GLN A 95 16.29 9.72 -7.44
C GLN A 95 17.07 10.68 -8.36
N MET A 96 16.58 11.91 -8.55
CA MET A 96 17.28 12.92 -9.36
C MET A 96 18.67 13.26 -8.80
N THR A 97 18.81 13.29 -7.47
CA THR A 97 20.12 13.50 -6.82
C THR A 97 21.05 12.35 -7.16
N ARG A 98 20.61 11.08 -7.02
CA ARG A 98 21.43 9.92 -7.39
C ARG A 98 21.89 9.95 -8.86
N GLU A 99 20.98 10.26 -9.78
CA GLU A 99 21.29 10.39 -11.21
C GLU A 99 22.35 11.49 -11.49
N VAL A 100 22.34 12.57 -10.72
CA VAL A 100 23.38 13.62 -10.82
C VAL A 100 24.71 13.13 -10.25
N LEU A 101 24.66 12.46 -9.09
CA LEU A 101 25.85 11.96 -8.38
C LEU A 101 26.58 10.86 -9.15
N ASP A 102 25.85 9.97 -9.82
CA ASP A 102 26.40 8.88 -10.62
C ASP A 102 26.75 9.30 -12.06
N GLY A 103 26.41 10.54 -12.44
CA GLY A 103 26.70 11.11 -13.76
C GLY A 103 25.72 10.72 -14.85
N SER A 104 24.63 10.01 -14.55
CA SER A 104 23.57 9.69 -15.53
C SER A 104 22.78 10.93 -15.97
N ARG A 105 22.78 11.99 -15.14
CA ARG A 105 22.18 13.30 -15.42
C ARG A 105 23.21 14.41 -15.21
N HIS A 106 23.43 15.22 -16.23
CA HIS A 106 24.36 16.36 -16.14
C HIS A 106 23.67 17.70 -15.86
N ASP A 107 22.38 17.82 -16.18
CA ASP A 107 21.61 19.03 -15.93
C ASP A 107 21.08 19.07 -14.48
N LEU A 108 21.49 20.12 -13.75
CA LEU A 108 21.11 20.34 -12.35
C LEU A 108 19.77 21.08 -12.20
N ALA A 109 19.27 21.75 -13.25
CA ALA A 109 18.08 22.59 -13.14
C ALA A 109 16.81 21.83 -12.69
N PRO A 110 16.53 20.59 -13.19
CA PRO A 110 15.39 19.82 -12.71
C PRO A 110 15.50 19.42 -11.23
N LEU A 111 16.72 19.09 -10.78
CA LEU A 111 16.97 18.78 -9.37
C LEU A 111 16.76 20.02 -8.51
N GLN A 112 17.33 21.15 -8.93
CA GLN A 112 17.20 22.41 -8.20
C GLN A 112 15.73 22.83 -8.07
N SER A 113 14.98 22.82 -9.16
CA SER A 113 13.54 23.11 -9.14
C SER A 113 12.78 22.17 -8.22
N GLY A 114 13.08 20.87 -8.24
CA GLY A 114 12.47 19.91 -7.33
C GLY A 114 12.78 20.18 -5.85
N LEU A 115 14.00 20.62 -5.51
CA LEU A 115 14.36 21.00 -4.14
C LEU A 115 13.61 22.27 -3.68
N GLN A 116 13.38 23.22 -4.59
CA GLN A 116 12.62 24.44 -4.32
C GLN A 116 11.14 24.18 -4.00
N GLU A 117 10.58 23.02 -4.37
CA GLU A 117 9.18 22.66 -4.07
C GLU A 117 8.94 22.40 -2.57
N LEU A 118 9.99 22.15 -1.75
CA LEU A 118 9.84 21.70 -0.37
C LEU A 118 9.02 22.65 0.53
N PRO A 119 9.28 23.96 0.58
CA PRO A 119 8.53 24.87 1.46
C PRO A 119 7.02 24.82 1.18
N ASP A 120 6.63 24.81 -0.10
CA ASP A 120 5.24 24.70 -0.53
C ASP A 120 4.61 23.37 -0.14
N ILE A 121 5.36 22.26 -0.28
CA ILE A 121 4.91 20.93 0.16
C ILE A 121 4.65 20.91 1.67
N LEU A 122 5.54 21.49 2.47
CA LEU A 122 5.35 21.56 3.92
C LEU A 122 4.13 22.40 4.29
N GLN A 123 3.87 23.49 3.57
CA GLN A 123 2.65 24.28 3.76
C GLN A 123 1.39 23.49 3.42
N ARG A 124 1.39 22.73 2.30
CA ARG A 124 0.24 21.89 1.92
C ARG A 124 -0.03 20.80 2.96
N ILE A 125 1.01 20.15 3.49
CA ILE A 125 0.89 19.17 4.58
C ILE A 125 0.31 19.81 5.84
N ALA A 126 0.80 20.98 6.25
CA ALA A 126 0.30 21.67 7.43
C ALA A 126 -1.19 22.08 7.30
N ARG A 127 -1.60 22.53 6.10
CA ARG A 127 -3.02 22.84 5.80
C ARG A 127 -3.88 21.58 5.90
N ALA A 128 -3.47 20.50 5.22
CA ALA A 128 -4.18 19.23 5.28
C ALA A 128 -4.29 18.69 6.71
N ALA A 129 -3.23 18.79 7.52
CA ALA A 129 -3.28 18.37 8.91
C ALA A 129 -4.29 19.17 9.75
N THR A 130 -4.46 20.47 9.45
CA THR A 130 -5.42 21.34 10.13
C THR A 130 -6.85 20.98 9.78
N ASP A 131 -7.11 20.70 8.49
CA ASP A 131 -8.45 20.36 7.98
C ASP A 131 -8.94 18.99 8.49
N HIS A 132 -8.01 18.08 8.82
CA HIS A 132 -8.31 16.69 9.20
C HIS A 132 -8.03 16.37 10.67
N ALA A 133 -7.72 17.38 11.50
CA ALA A 133 -7.30 17.22 12.90
C ALA A 133 -8.30 16.45 13.80
N TYR A 134 -9.57 16.34 13.38
CA TYR A 134 -10.67 15.80 14.19
C TYR A 134 -11.11 14.38 13.81
N THR A 135 -10.54 13.78 12.77
CA THR A 135 -10.94 12.45 12.31
C THR A 135 -9.77 11.49 12.41
N HIS A 136 -9.83 10.50 13.32
CA HIS A 136 -8.90 9.36 13.35
C HIS A 136 -9.04 8.41 12.14
N ARG A 137 -9.53 8.93 11.02
CA ARG A 137 -9.89 8.23 9.79
C ARG A 137 -9.22 8.96 8.63
N PRO A 138 -8.73 8.23 7.62
CA PRO A 138 -8.14 8.88 6.46
C PRO A 138 -9.20 9.72 5.74
N PRO A 139 -8.85 10.91 5.24
CA PRO A 139 -9.72 11.65 4.34
C PRO A 139 -10.20 10.83 3.16
N ILE A 140 -11.43 11.11 2.74
CA ILE A 140 -12.00 10.63 1.50
C ILE A 140 -12.13 11.83 0.59
N GLN A 141 -11.45 11.78 -0.55
CA GLN A 141 -11.43 12.86 -1.54
C GLN A 141 -11.79 12.31 -2.91
N ARG A 142 -12.11 13.22 -3.84
CA ARG A 142 -12.55 12.85 -5.18
C ARG A 142 -11.76 13.59 -6.26
N PHE A 143 -11.88 14.92 -6.32
CA PHE A 143 -11.18 15.74 -7.31
C PHE A 143 -10.13 16.67 -6.70
N ASP A 144 -10.27 17.03 -5.43
CA ASP A 144 -9.34 17.88 -4.70
C ASP A 144 -8.13 17.08 -4.18
N ILE A 145 -7.42 16.42 -5.09
CA ILE A 145 -6.24 15.61 -4.81
C ILE A 145 -4.98 16.45 -4.99
N ASP A 146 -3.99 16.30 -4.10
CA ASP A 146 -2.70 17.00 -4.25
C ASP A 146 -2.06 16.68 -5.62
N PRO A 147 -1.53 17.68 -6.35
CA PRO A 147 -0.95 17.47 -7.67
C PRO A 147 0.17 16.43 -7.71
N LEU A 148 0.96 16.27 -6.65
CA LEU A 148 1.98 15.22 -6.58
C LEU A 148 1.36 13.84 -6.52
N ILE A 149 0.24 13.68 -5.79
CA ILE A 149 -0.51 12.43 -5.74
C ILE A 149 -1.17 12.18 -7.11
N ALA A 150 -1.88 13.16 -7.67
CA ALA A 150 -2.52 13.02 -8.97
C ALA A 150 -1.52 12.66 -10.08
N GLY A 151 -0.35 13.30 -10.10
CA GLY A 151 0.69 13.06 -11.10
C GLY A 151 1.31 11.66 -11.06
N VAL A 152 1.31 11.00 -9.89
CA VAL A 152 1.75 9.60 -9.82
C VAL A 152 0.62 8.62 -10.11
N LEU A 153 -0.65 9.00 -9.90
CA LEU A 153 -1.82 8.11 -10.06
C LEU A 153 -2.03 7.60 -11.50
N ALA A 154 -1.49 8.29 -12.51
CA ALA A 154 -1.37 7.76 -13.86
C ALA A 154 -0.40 6.55 -13.91
N PRO A 155 -0.72 5.44 -14.61
CA PRO A 155 -1.85 5.23 -15.52
C PRO A 155 -3.06 4.57 -14.87
N CYS A 156 -3.11 4.42 -13.55
CA CYS A 156 -4.21 3.74 -12.87
C CYS A 156 -5.53 4.52 -13.03
N TYR A 157 -5.46 5.85 -12.98
CA TYR A 157 -6.58 6.73 -13.21
C TYR A 157 -6.09 8.12 -13.62
N ASP A 158 -6.68 8.69 -14.65
CA ASP A 158 -6.42 10.07 -15.08
C ASP A 158 -7.58 10.95 -14.59
N PHE A 159 -7.27 11.92 -13.74
CA PHE A 159 -8.30 12.84 -13.25
C PHE A 159 -8.76 13.76 -14.39
N PRO A 160 -10.08 13.92 -14.58
CA PRO A 160 -10.58 14.81 -15.62
C PRO A 160 -10.11 16.24 -15.35
N GLU A 161 -9.60 16.90 -16.38
CA GLU A 161 -9.16 18.30 -16.31
C GLU A 161 -10.33 19.26 -16.55
N ASP A 162 -11.34 18.83 -17.31
CA ASP A 162 -12.47 19.68 -17.68
C ASP A 162 -13.58 19.70 -16.61
N ALA A 163 -14.07 20.91 -16.32
CA ALA A 163 -15.08 21.13 -15.29
C ALA A 163 -16.42 20.43 -15.60
N ALA A 164 -16.76 20.25 -16.88
CA ALA A 164 -18.00 19.61 -17.28
C ALA A 164 -18.02 18.11 -16.94
N THR A 165 -16.92 17.40 -17.22
CA THR A 165 -16.77 15.99 -16.85
C THR A 165 -16.67 15.82 -15.34
N ARG A 166 -15.96 16.72 -14.63
CA ARG A 166 -15.97 16.73 -13.16
C ARG A 166 -17.38 16.86 -12.61
N GLN A 167 -18.15 17.86 -13.06
CA GLN A 167 -19.53 18.06 -12.62
C GLN A 167 -20.41 16.85 -12.96
N HIS A 168 -20.30 16.31 -14.17
CA HIS A 168 -21.07 15.13 -14.57
C HIS A 168 -20.76 13.93 -13.68
N LEU A 169 -19.49 13.71 -13.36
CA LEU A 169 -19.07 12.69 -12.42
C LEU A 169 -19.61 13.01 -11.02
N GLU A 170 -19.54 14.24 -10.51
CA GLU A 170 -20.14 14.62 -9.22
C GLU A 170 -21.63 14.24 -9.15
N ASP A 171 -22.35 14.47 -10.24
CA ASP A 171 -23.76 14.13 -10.40
C ASP A 171 -24.00 12.62 -10.61
N CYS A 172 -22.97 11.86 -11.03
CA CYS A 172 -23.02 10.44 -11.34
C CYS A 172 -22.29 9.58 -10.28
N GLY A 173 -23.05 8.76 -9.56
CA GLY A 173 -22.55 7.87 -8.52
C GLY A 173 -23.12 8.23 -7.15
N TYR A 174 -22.47 7.79 -6.10
CA TYR A 174 -22.87 8.15 -4.74
C TYR A 174 -22.26 9.50 -4.36
N SER A 175 -22.96 10.27 -3.53
CA SER A 175 -22.36 11.47 -2.94
C SER A 175 -21.14 11.08 -2.09
N ILE A 176 -20.16 11.97 -2.00
CA ILE A 176 -18.95 11.72 -1.19
C ILE A 176 -19.29 11.47 0.29
N HIS A 177 -20.34 12.12 0.79
CA HIS A 177 -20.84 11.91 2.15
C HIS A 177 -21.40 10.50 2.33
N PHE A 178 -22.26 10.03 1.43
CA PHE A 178 -22.79 8.66 1.49
C PHE A 178 -21.66 7.63 1.38
N PHE A 179 -20.75 7.82 0.43
CA PHE A 179 -19.61 6.92 0.27
C PHE A 179 -18.72 6.89 1.52
N SER A 180 -18.49 8.06 2.14
CA SER A 180 -17.79 8.15 3.41
C SER A 180 -18.48 7.36 4.52
N ASP A 181 -19.80 7.47 4.66
CA ASP A 181 -20.56 6.69 5.63
C ASP A 181 -20.43 5.18 5.38
N VAL A 182 -20.51 4.73 4.12
CA VAL A 182 -20.32 3.33 3.75
C VAL A 182 -18.93 2.82 4.14
N VAL A 183 -17.88 3.57 3.79
CA VAL A 183 -16.49 3.23 4.17
C VAL A 183 -16.33 3.19 5.69
N ASN A 184 -16.93 4.14 6.41
CA ASN A 184 -16.87 4.20 7.87
C ASN A 184 -17.56 3.00 8.53
N VAL A 185 -18.70 2.57 7.99
CA VAL A 185 -19.39 1.35 8.44
C VAL A 185 -18.54 0.12 8.16
N ALA A 186 -17.95 0.01 6.96
CA ALA A 186 -17.06 -1.08 6.60
C ALA A 186 -15.82 -1.15 7.53
N LEU A 187 -15.17 -0.02 7.80
CA LEU A 187 -14.04 0.04 8.73
C LEU A 187 -14.43 -0.36 10.16
N SER A 188 -15.61 0.06 10.62
CA SER A 188 -16.13 -0.34 11.93
C SER A 188 -16.38 -1.85 11.99
N ARG A 189 -16.91 -2.42 10.90
CA ARG A 189 -17.10 -3.86 10.78
C ARG A 189 -15.76 -4.62 10.70
N ILE A 190 -14.75 -4.10 10.01
CA ILE A 190 -13.38 -4.64 10.02
C ILE A 190 -12.81 -4.61 11.44
N ALA A 191 -12.97 -3.50 12.17
CA ALA A 191 -12.50 -3.38 13.56
C ALA A 191 -13.11 -4.45 14.49
N MET A 192 -14.38 -4.81 14.27
CA MET A 192 -15.04 -5.90 15.01
C MET A 192 -14.58 -7.29 14.56
N THR A 193 -14.37 -7.50 13.26
CA THR A 193 -13.97 -8.81 12.69
C THR A 193 -12.50 -9.13 12.93
N TRP A 194 -11.60 -8.15 12.76
CA TRP A 194 -10.15 -8.31 12.88
C TRP A 194 -9.50 -6.99 13.35
N PRO A 195 -9.47 -6.74 14.67
CA PRO A 195 -9.00 -5.46 15.24
C PRO A 195 -7.60 -5.05 14.78
N GLY A 196 -6.67 -6.01 14.67
CA GLY A 196 -5.32 -5.75 14.20
C GLY A 196 -5.28 -5.25 12.74
N CYS A 197 -6.15 -5.73 11.87
CA CYS A 197 -6.23 -5.23 10.49
C CYS A 197 -6.68 -3.76 10.45
N HIS A 198 -7.65 -3.41 11.29
CA HIS A 198 -8.11 -2.02 11.40
C HIS A 198 -7.03 -1.11 12.02
N GLU A 199 -6.25 -1.62 12.97
CA GLU A 199 -5.09 -0.91 13.53
C GLU A 199 -4.07 -0.62 12.42
N GLN A 200 -3.65 -1.64 11.67
CA GLN A 200 -2.68 -1.46 10.58
C GLN A 200 -3.21 -0.50 9.51
N PHE A 201 -4.48 -0.58 9.15
CA PHE A 201 -5.13 0.34 8.22
C PHE A 201 -4.92 1.81 8.63
N ARG A 202 -5.10 2.13 9.91
CA ARG A 202 -4.93 3.52 10.42
C ARG A 202 -3.50 4.05 10.29
N HIS A 203 -2.52 3.15 10.33
CA HIS A 203 -1.11 3.53 10.18
C HIS A 203 -0.70 3.60 8.71
N LEU A 204 -1.23 2.72 7.87
CA LEU A 204 -0.82 2.54 6.49
C LEU A 204 -1.56 3.47 5.53
N VAL A 205 -2.87 3.64 5.69
CA VAL A 205 -3.72 4.43 4.77
C VAL A 205 -3.87 5.86 5.27
N LYS A 206 -3.51 6.81 4.42
CA LYS A 206 -3.54 8.26 4.62
C LYS A 206 -4.62 8.96 3.81
N LEU A 207 -4.97 8.41 2.65
CA LEU A 207 -5.96 8.99 1.75
C LEU A 207 -6.74 7.91 1.02
N ILE A 208 -8.04 8.11 0.88
CA ILE A 208 -8.91 7.32 0.03
C ILE A 208 -9.43 8.21 -1.10
N CYS A 209 -9.09 7.89 -2.34
CA CYS A 209 -9.69 8.54 -3.50
C CYS A 209 -10.92 7.76 -3.96
N TYR A 210 -12.08 8.40 -3.96
CA TYR A 210 -13.32 7.85 -4.49
C TYR A 210 -13.45 8.17 -5.99
N LEU A 211 -13.53 7.14 -6.84
CA LEU A 211 -13.51 7.25 -8.30
C LEU A 211 -14.68 6.46 -8.90
N PRO A 212 -15.89 7.03 -9.05
CA PRO A 212 -17.07 6.26 -9.45
C PRO A 212 -17.03 5.72 -10.88
N ASP A 213 -16.27 6.36 -11.76
CA ASP A 213 -15.98 5.94 -13.13
C ASP A 213 -14.77 5.01 -13.24
N GLY A 214 -14.11 4.68 -12.12
CA GLY A 214 -12.98 3.77 -12.08
C GLY A 214 -13.32 2.43 -12.76
N THR A 215 -12.47 2.00 -13.70
CA THR A 215 -12.67 0.73 -14.42
C THR A 215 -12.35 -0.48 -13.52
N PHE A 216 -11.68 -0.27 -12.40
CA PHE A 216 -11.34 -1.25 -11.37
C PHE A 216 -12.26 -1.13 -10.14
N ARG A 217 -12.27 -2.13 -9.24
CA ARG A 217 -12.99 -2.06 -7.94
C ARG A 217 -12.22 -1.22 -6.92
N SER A 218 -10.94 -1.55 -6.76
CA SER A 218 -10.01 -0.82 -5.90
C SER A 218 -8.57 -0.94 -6.41
N GLY A 219 -7.67 -0.08 -5.95
CA GLY A 219 -6.26 -0.16 -6.33
C GLY A 219 -5.33 0.66 -5.44
N SER A 220 -4.06 0.27 -5.44
CA SER A 220 -2.92 1.00 -4.88
C SER A 220 -1.65 0.51 -5.58
N ALA A 221 -0.56 1.26 -5.46
CA ALA A 221 0.74 0.93 -6.04
C ALA A 221 1.83 1.46 -5.12
N ALA A 222 3.05 0.93 -5.23
CA ALA A 222 4.19 1.34 -4.40
C ALA A 222 4.55 2.83 -4.51
N ARG A 223 4.11 3.48 -5.59
CA ARG A 223 4.19 4.93 -5.84
C ARG A 223 3.14 5.75 -5.07
N TYR A 224 2.19 5.11 -4.41
CA TYR A 224 1.03 5.68 -3.70
C TYR A 224 1.09 5.34 -2.21
N SER A 225 2.24 5.55 -1.56
CA SER A 225 2.38 5.22 -0.14
C SER A 225 1.27 5.90 0.66
N GLY A 226 0.38 5.10 1.21
CA GLY A 226 -0.80 5.52 1.97
C GLY A 226 -2.01 6.03 1.17
N THR A 227 -1.99 6.07 -0.15
CA THR A 227 -3.18 6.42 -0.95
C THR A 227 -3.79 5.16 -1.56
N ILE A 228 -5.10 4.99 -1.36
CA ILE A 228 -5.88 3.91 -1.97
C ILE A 228 -6.99 4.48 -2.85
N LEU A 229 -7.34 3.75 -3.90
CA LEU A 229 -8.39 4.11 -4.85
C LEU A 229 -9.57 3.15 -4.66
N LEU A 230 -10.78 3.68 -4.54
CA LEU A 230 -12.01 2.90 -4.44
C LEU A 230 -13.03 3.41 -5.47
N SER A 231 -13.68 2.51 -6.21
CA SER A 231 -14.74 2.87 -7.14
C SER A 231 -16.14 2.55 -6.63
N ALA A 232 -17.17 2.97 -7.37
CA ALA A 232 -18.57 2.68 -7.07
C ALA A 232 -18.99 1.24 -7.43
N LYS A 233 -18.05 0.36 -7.83
CA LYS A 233 -18.34 -1.01 -8.28
C LYS A 233 -18.57 -2.00 -7.13
N ASP A 234 -18.34 -1.60 -5.89
CA ASP A 234 -18.67 -2.43 -4.73
C ASP A 234 -20.17 -2.34 -4.44
N HIS A 235 -20.86 -3.49 -4.51
CA HIS A 235 -22.32 -3.57 -4.43
C HIS A 235 -22.83 -4.03 -3.05
N SER A 236 -21.93 -4.28 -2.10
CA SER A 236 -22.27 -4.67 -0.73
C SER A 236 -21.20 -4.19 0.26
N LEU A 237 -21.56 -4.13 1.54
CA LEU A 237 -20.59 -3.79 2.59
C LEU A 237 -19.44 -4.80 2.66
N LEU A 238 -19.70 -6.10 2.46
CA LEU A 238 -18.65 -7.11 2.38
C LEU A 238 -17.67 -6.82 1.23
N ASP A 239 -18.18 -6.42 0.07
CA ASP A 239 -17.33 -6.08 -1.09
C ASP A 239 -16.40 -4.89 -0.76
N VAL A 240 -16.91 -3.87 -0.05
CA VAL A 240 -16.11 -2.72 0.43
C VAL A 240 -15.09 -3.14 1.48
N GLU A 241 -15.47 -4.00 2.43
CA GLU A 241 -14.54 -4.56 3.43
C GLU A 241 -13.37 -5.29 2.77
N GLU A 242 -13.66 -6.15 1.79
CA GLU A 242 -12.65 -6.89 1.04
C GLU A 242 -11.75 -5.95 0.23
N SER A 243 -12.30 -4.89 -0.37
CA SER A 243 -11.51 -3.83 -1.03
C SER A 243 -10.55 -3.15 -0.05
N LEU A 244 -11.04 -2.71 1.12
CA LEU A 244 -10.22 -2.05 2.14
C LEU A 244 -9.13 -2.96 2.68
N VAL A 245 -9.44 -4.23 2.98
CA VAL A 245 -8.46 -5.22 3.45
C VAL A 245 -7.40 -5.49 2.39
N ARG A 246 -7.81 -5.63 1.12
CA ARG A 246 -6.89 -5.85 0.00
C ARG A 246 -5.92 -4.70 -0.18
N GLU A 247 -6.42 -3.47 -0.19
CA GLU A 247 -5.53 -2.31 -0.35
C GLU A 247 -4.67 -2.06 0.90
N THR A 248 -5.13 -2.42 2.10
CA THR A 248 -4.28 -2.43 3.30
C THR A 248 -3.10 -3.39 3.13
N ALA A 249 -3.36 -4.58 2.57
CA ALA A 249 -2.32 -5.57 2.35
C ALA A 249 -1.25 -5.07 1.36
N HIS A 250 -1.67 -4.42 0.28
CA HIS A 250 -0.75 -3.78 -0.66
C HIS A 250 0.09 -2.70 0.04
N GLN A 251 -0.54 -1.81 0.81
CA GLN A 251 0.19 -0.76 1.54
C GLN A 251 1.18 -1.35 2.55
N LEU A 252 0.80 -2.41 3.26
CA LEU A 252 1.72 -3.12 4.17
C LEU A 252 2.93 -3.66 3.40
N LEU A 253 2.69 -4.33 2.26
CA LEU A 253 3.77 -4.86 1.44
C LEU A 253 4.70 -3.76 0.91
N TYR A 254 4.16 -2.62 0.49
CA TYR A 254 4.98 -1.48 0.08
C TYR A 254 5.85 -0.93 1.20
N TYR A 255 5.34 -0.93 2.45
CA TYR A 255 6.13 -0.56 3.62
C TYR A 255 7.25 -1.58 3.88
N ILE A 256 6.99 -2.88 3.72
CA ILE A 256 8.01 -3.94 3.83
C ILE A 256 9.10 -3.74 2.76
N GLU A 257 8.69 -3.53 1.50
CA GLU A 257 9.59 -3.36 0.36
C GLU A 257 10.42 -2.08 0.42
N GLU A 258 9.95 -1.04 1.13
CA GLU A 258 10.73 0.16 1.39
C GLU A 258 11.96 -0.12 2.27
N VAL A 259 11.84 -1.04 3.23
CA VAL A 259 12.96 -1.47 4.09
C VAL A 259 13.87 -2.44 3.36
N SER A 260 13.29 -3.42 2.67
CA SER A 260 14.04 -4.41 1.92
C SER A 260 13.22 -4.93 0.74
N PRO A 261 13.74 -4.83 -0.50
CA PRO A 261 13.10 -5.45 -1.65
C PRO A 261 12.86 -6.95 -1.42
N VAL A 262 11.67 -7.42 -1.75
CA VAL A 262 11.31 -8.84 -1.63
C VAL A 262 11.80 -9.64 -2.85
N ILE A 263 11.69 -9.04 -4.04
CA ILE A 263 12.17 -9.60 -5.31
C ILE A 263 13.40 -8.83 -5.74
N ASP A 264 14.37 -9.53 -6.34
CA ASP A 264 15.59 -8.92 -6.87
C ASP A 264 15.22 -7.91 -7.98
N PRO A 265 15.49 -6.60 -7.78
CA PRO A 265 15.18 -5.57 -8.77
C PRO A 265 15.87 -5.79 -10.12
N GLN A 266 16.97 -6.56 -10.17
CA GLN A 266 17.72 -6.83 -11.38
C GLN A 266 17.11 -7.96 -12.24
N VAL A 267 16.21 -8.77 -11.66
CA VAL A 267 15.64 -9.97 -12.32
C VAL A 267 14.12 -9.89 -12.49
N ALA A 268 13.46 -8.96 -11.79
CA ALA A 268 12.00 -8.81 -11.69
C ALA A 268 11.21 -8.83 -13.03
N ALA A 269 11.82 -8.43 -14.15
CA ALA A 269 11.15 -8.24 -15.43
C ALA A 269 11.16 -9.45 -16.39
N GLN A 270 11.75 -10.59 -16.03
CA GLN A 270 12.09 -11.62 -17.01
C GLN A 270 11.07 -12.78 -17.14
N GLY A 271 10.13 -12.94 -16.21
CA GLY A 271 9.17 -14.05 -16.19
C GLY A 271 7.71 -13.61 -16.40
N LEU A 272 6.98 -14.33 -17.26
CA LEU A 272 5.53 -14.18 -17.43
C LEU A 272 4.80 -15.21 -16.56
N TYR A 273 4.08 -14.73 -15.55
CA TYR A 273 3.26 -15.54 -14.66
C TYR A 273 1.77 -15.33 -14.95
N PHE A 274 0.92 -16.26 -14.54
CA PHE A 274 -0.54 -16.17 -14.73
C PHE A 274 -1.25 -16.28 -13.38
N LEU A 275 -1.95 -15.22 -12.98
CA LEU A 275 -2.63 -15.18 -11.68
C LEU A 275 -3.66 -16.30 -11.54
N PRO A 276 -3.62 -17.14 -10.48
CA PRO A 276 -4.57 -18.24 -10.30
C PRO A 276 -6.04 -17.83 -10.20
N TRP A 277 -6.32 -16.57 -9.85
CA TRP A 277 -7.67 -16.04 -9.64
C TRP A 277 -8.29 -15.44 -10.90
N SER A 278 -7.50 -14.90 -11.82
CA SER A 278 -7.99 -14.16 -12.99
C SER A 278 -7.39 -14.62 -14.31
N ASN A 279 -6.40 -15.51 -14.28
CA ASN A 279 -5.59 -15.91 -15.43
C ASN A 279 -4.95 -14.73 -16.18
N ARG A 280 -4.79 -13.59 -15.50
CA ARG A 280 -4.16 -12.38 -16.07
C ARG A 280 -2.64 -12.59 -16.12
N PRO A 281 -1.97 -12.34 -17.25
CA PRO A 281 -0.52 -12.32 -17.30
C PRO A 281 0.04 -11.18 -16.45
N CYS A 282 1.10 -11.45 -15.69
CA CYS A 282 1.79 -10.45 -14.88
C CYS A 282 3.25 -10.83 -14.64
N ALA A 283 4.05 -9.87 -14.18
CA ALA A 283 5.40 -10.13 -13.67
C ALA A 283 5.36 -10.73 -12.26
N LEU A 284 6.51 -11.18 -11.75
CA LEU A 284 6.62 -11.86 -10.46
C LEU A 284 6.24 -10.96 -9.28
N ASP A 285 6.57 -9.66 -9.35
CA ASP A 285 6.23 -8.66 -8.34
C ASP A 285 4.71 -8.49 -8.21
N GLU A 286 4.02 -8.30 -9.33
CA GLU A 286 2.56 -8.26 -9.36
C GLU A 286 1.93 -9.59 -8.88
N TYR A 287 2.56 -10.73 -9.21
CA TYR A 287 2.12 -12.04 -8.76
C TYR A 287 2.22 -12.19 -7.23
N PHE A 288 3.36 -11.79 -6.66
CA PHE A 288 3.58 -11.84 -5.22
C PHE A 288 2.69 -10.85 -4.47
N GLN A 289 2.49 -9.63 -5.00
CA GLN A 289 1.52 -8.67 -4.44
C GLN A 289 0.10 -9.26 -4.39
N ALA A 290 -0.34 -9.89 -5.47
CA ALA A 290 -1.64 -10.56 -5.51
C ALA A 290 -1.72 -11.71 -4.49
N PHE A 291 -0.68 -12.53 -4.38
CA PHE A 291 -0.60 -13.60 -3.38
C PHE A 291 -0.71 -13.06 -1.95
N PHE A 292 0.08 -12.04 -1.61
CA PHE A 292 0.09 -11.42 -0.29
C PHE A 292 -1.29 -10.86 0.08
N ALA A 293 -1.91 -10.12 -0.84
CA ALA A 293 -3.23 -9.54 -0.60
C ALA A 293 -4.35 -10.59 -0.51
N GLN A 294 -4.25 -11.69 -1.26
CA GLN A 294 -5.21 -12.79 -1.18
C GLN A 294 -5.10 -13.57 0.13
N LEU A 295 -3.89 -13.72 0.69
CA LEU A 295 -3.72 -14.31 2.02
C LEU A 295 -4.35 -13.44 3.10
N MET A 296 -4.11 -12.13 3.08
CA MET A 296 -4.73 -11.20 4.04
C MET A 296 -6.26 -11.20 3.90
N ARG A 297 -6.79 -11.22 2.68
CA ARG A 297 -8.22 -11.36 2.41
C ARG A 297 -8.79 -12.68 2.93
N ALA A 298 -8.12 -13.81 2.69
CA ALA A 298 -8.57 -15.12 3.19
C ALA A 298 -8.64 -15.11 4.73
N LYS A 299 -7.61 -14.56 5.40
CA LYS A 299 -7.59 -14.40 6.86
C LYS A 299 -8.74 -13.53 7.37
N TYR A 300 -9.06 -12.44 6.68
CA TYR A 300 -10.23 -11.65 7.02
C TYR A 300 -11.54 -12.44 6.87
N LEU A 301 -11.74 -13.09 5.73
CA LEU A 301 -12.96 -13.83 5.42
C LEU A 301 -13.22 -15.00 6.37
N GLU A 302 -12.18 -15.72 6.80
CA GLU A 302 -12.35 -16.80 7.78
C GLU A 302 -12.81 -16.29 9.16
N ARG A 303 -12.60 -15.00 9.47
CA ARG A 303 -13.02 -14.36 10.73
C ARG A 303 -14.43 -13.76 10.64
N VAL A 304 -14.99 -13.61 9.45
CA VAL A 304 -16.35 -13.07 9.27
C VAL A 304 -17.36 -13.99 9.95
N ARG A 305 -18.10 -13.45 10.92
CA ARG A 305 -19.12 -14.14 11.71
C ARG A 305 -20.28 -13.19 11.98
N GLN A 306 -21.42 -13.76 12.40
CA GLN A 306 -22.60 -13.00 12.84
C GLN A 306 -23.13 -11.99 11.79
N ARG A 307 -23.07 -12.38 10.51
CA ARG A 307 -23.66 -11.63 9.38
C ARG A 307 -24.95 -12.31 8.89
N PRO A 308 -25.79 -11.61 8.11
CA PRO A 308 -26.91 -12.24 7.41
C PRO A 308 -26.47 -13.49 6.63
N ALA A 309 -27.34 -14.49 6.54
CA ALA A 309 -27.01 -15.80 5.97
C ALA A 309 -26.47 -15.71 4.52
N SER A 310 -27.05 -14.84 3.69
CA SER A 310 -26.59 -14.60 2.32
C SER A 310 -25.17 -14.03 2.26
N GLU A 311 -24.83 -13.15 3.19
CA GLU A 311 -23.49 -12.55 3.30
C GLU A 311 -22.47 -13.55 3.83
N MET A 312 -22.86 -14.39 4.81
CA MET A 312 -22.04 -15.49 5.31
C MET A 312 -21.72 -16.50 4.19
N GLN A 313 -22.71 -16.82 3.34
CA GLN A 313 -22.49 -17.70 2.20
C GLN A 313 -21.52 -17.08 1.20
N ARG A 314 -21.68 -15.80 0.83
CA ARG A 314 -20.75 -15.09 -0.05
C ARG A 314 -19.33 -15.05 0.52
N ALA A 315 -19.18 -14.80 1.82
CA ALA A 315 -17.88 -14.82 2.48
C ALA A 315 -17.20 -16.20 2.41
N GLU A 316 -17.96 -17.29 2.59
CA GLU A 316 -17.44 -18.65 2.43
C GLU A 316 -17.02 -18.95 0.98
N GLU A 317 -17.84 -18.55 0.01
CA GLU A 317 -17.53 -18.70 -1.43
C GLU A 317 -16.25 -17.94 -1.81
N HIS A 318 -16.12 -16.69 -1.35
CA HIS A 318 -14.92 -15.88 -1.55
C HIS A 318 -13.70 -16.47 -0.84
N LEU A 319 -13.85 -17.02 0.38
CA LEU A 319 -12.77 -17.68 1.12
C LEU A 319 -12.25 -18.90 0.35
N VAL A 320 -13.15 -19.76 -0.12
CA VAL A 320 -12.80 -20.94 -0.93
C VAL A 320 -12.09 -20.53 -2.22
N PHE A 321 -12.57 -19.48 -2.89
CA PHE A 321 -11.93 -18.94 -4.09
C PHE A 321 -10.49 -18.45 -3.80
N SER A 322 -10.29 -17.69 -2.72
CA SER A 322 -8.97 -17.22 -2.31
C SER A 322 -8.04 -18.38 -1.96
N LEU A 323 -8.47 -19.33 -1.12
CA LEU A 323 -7.67 -20.48 -0.70
C LEU A 323 -7.22 -21.35 -1.88
N ARG A 324 -8.10 -21.62 -2.85
CA ARG A 324 -7.74 -22.38 -4.07
C ARG A 324 -6.64 -21.70 -4.87
N GLY A 325 -6.74 -20.39 -5.03
CA GLY A 325 -5.70 -19.64 -5.75
C GLY A 325 -4.39 -19.59 -4.96
N LEU A 326 -4.42 -19.46 -3.64
CA LEU A 326 -3.23 -19.50 -2.78
C LEU A 326 -2.51 -20.85 -2.89
N GLY A 327 -3.24 -21.97 -2.85
CA GLY A 327 -2.68 -23.31 -3.02
C GLY A 327 -2.06 -23.56 -4.39
N ARG A 328 -2.56 -22.90 -5.45
CA ARG A 328 -1.97 -22.92 -6.80
C ARG A 328 -0.75 -22.00 -6.93
N ALA A 329 -0.80 -20.84 -6.29
CA ALA A 329 0.27 -19.85 -6.34
C ALA A 329 1.53 -20.29 -5.61
N LEU A 330 1.36 -20.95 -4.46
CA LEU A 330 2.47 -21.24 -3.56
C LEU A 330 3.59 -22.10 -4.20
N PRO A 331 3.31 -23.18 -4.97
CA PRO A 331 4.35 -23.94 -5.67
C PRO A 331 5.14 -23.11 -6.68
N GLU A 332 4.49 -22.23 -7.44
CA GLU A 332 5.14 -21.36 -8.43
C GLU A 332 6.09 -20.38 -7.74
N LEU A 333 5.64 -19.72 -6.66
CA LEU A 333 6.45 -18.80 -5.89
C LEU A 333 7.62 -19.49 -5.18
N ALA A 334 7.38 -20.66 -4.58
CA ALA A 334 8.40 -21.44 -3.90
C ALA A 334 9.51 -21.90 -4.86
N GLY A 335 9.16 -22.19 -6.12
CA GLY A 335 10.10 -22.60 -7.17
C GLY A 335 10.91 -21.47 -7.80
N SER A 336 10.43 -20.22 -7.73
CA SER A 336 11.16 -19.06 -8.28
C SER A 336 12.48 -18.85 -7.55
N ARG A 337 13.53 -18.37 -8.24
CA ARG A 337 14.84 -18.03 -7.65
C ARG A 337 15.06 -16.54 -7.46
N ASP A 338 14.09 -15.73 -7.87
CA ASP A 338 14.27 -14.28 -8.03
C ASP A 338 13.93 -13.50 -6.75
N PHE A 339 13.66 -14.20 -5.64
CA PHE A 339 13.48 -13.59 -4.33
C PHE A 339 14.83 -13.21 -3.72
N THR A 340 14.88 -12.05 -3.07
CA THR A 340 16.00 -11.70 -2.19
C THR A 340 16.03 -12.66 -0.97
N PRO A 341 17.13 -12.73 -0.21
CA PRO A 341 17.19 -13.57 0.99
C PRO A 341 16.05 -13.28 1.99
N ARG A 342 15.77 -11.99 2.26
CA ARG A 342 14.66 -11.60 3.15
C ARG A 342 13.30 -11.86 2.52
N GLY A 343 13.17 -11.68 1.20
CA GLY A 343 11.97 -12.03 0.47
C GLY A 343 11.67 -13.53 0.53
N ARG A 344 12.69 -14.38 0.49
CA ARG A 344 12.56 -15.83 0.71
C ARG A 344 12.05 -16.14 2.11
N THR A 345 12.66 -15.55 3.14
CA THR A 345 12.22 -15.72 4.54
C THR A 345 10.75 -15.29 4.70
N LEU A 346 10.36 -14.16 4.12
CA LEU A 346 8.97 -13.72 4.14
C LEU A 346 8.04 -14.72 3.46
N LEU A 347 8.39 -15.19 2.24
CA LEU A 347 7.61 -16.19 1.52
C LEU A 347 7.45 -17.49 2.32
N ASP A 348 8.52 -17.97 2.96
CA ASP A 348 8.48 -19.19 3.77
C ASP A 348 7.54 -19.04 4.96
N ASN A 349 7.59 -17.90 5.66
CA ASN A 349 6.65 -17.59 6.76
C ASN A 349 5.18 -17.53 6.25
N LEU A 350 4.93 -16.89 5.10
CA LEU A 350 3.60 -16.83 4.49
C LEU A 350 3.11 -18.21 4.01
N ALA A 351 4.03 -19.06 3.54
CA ALA A 351 3.73 -20.42 3.13
C ALA A 351 3.24 -21.29 4.28
N GLU A 352 3.81 -21.11 5.48
CA GLU A 352 3.34 -21.78 6.70
C GLU A 352 1.89 -21.40 7.02
N ASP A 353 1.57 -20.10 6.94
CA ASP A 353 0.22 -19.57 7.12
C ASP A 353 -0.77 -20.17 6.09
N VAL A 354 -0.42 -20.16 4.80
CA VAL A 354 -1.27 -20.75 3.74
C VAL A 354 -1.55 -22.22 4.03
N ARG A 355 -0.51 -23.01 4.32
CA ARG A 355 -0.66 -24.44 4.60
C ARG A 355 -1.49 -24.69 5.87
N ALA A 356 -1.40 -23.82 6.88
CA ALA A 356 -2.22 -23.91 8.07
C ALA A 356 -3.70 -23.66 7.75
N MET A 357 -4.00 -22.63 6.96
CA MET A 357 -5.37 -22.33 6.51
C MET A 357 -5.95 -23.44 5.63
N GLU A 358 -5.17 -24.00 4.71
CA GLU A 358 -5.61 -25.13 3.88
C GLU A 358 -5.99 -26.35 4.73
N ARG A 359 -5.20 -26.68 5.76
CA ARG A 359 -5.53 -27.77 6.69
C ARG A 359 -6.81 -27.49 7.48
N GLN A 360 -6.95 -26.27 7.99
CA GLN A 360 -8.13 -25.85 8.77
C GLN A 360 -9.41 -25.91 7.93
N HIS A 361 -9.34 -25.54 6.66
CA HIS A 361 -10.49 -25.44 5.75
C HIS A 361 -10.56 -26.59 4.73
N ALA A 362 -9.85 -27.69 4.96
CA ALA A 362 -9.76 -28.82 4.03
C ALA A 362 -11.14 -29.41 3.68
N SER A 363 -12.04 -29.53 4.65
CA SER A 363 -13.40 -30.03 4.45
C SER A 363 -14.23 -29.12 3.53
N LEU A 364 -14.09 -27.80 3.67
CA LEU A 364 -14.73 -26.80 2.82
C LEU A 364 -14.20 -26.88 1.38
N LEU A 365 -12.88 -26.99 1.22
CA LEU A 365 -12.23 -27.14 -0.09
C LEU A 365 -12.68 -28.40 -0.83
N VAL A 366 -12.79 -29.53 -0.11
CA VAL A 366 -13.29 -30.81 -0.65
C VAL A 366 -14.76 -30.70 -1.03
N ARG A 367 -15.60 -30.12 -0.17
CA ARG A 367 -17.04 -29.93 -0.46
C ARG A 367 -17.26 -29.11 -1.73
N ALA A 368 -16.51 -28.02 -1.88
CA ALA A 368 -16.61 -27.17 -3.05
C ALA A 368 -16.01 -27.80 -4.32
N ALA A 369 -15.15 -28.82 -4.19
CA ALA A 369 -14.52 -29.51 -5.31
C ALA A 369 -15.40 -30.62 -5.90
N ARG A 370 -16.43 -31.06 -5.16
CA ARG A 370 -17.44 -31.95 -5.72
C ARG A 370 -18.25 -31.18 -6.77
N PRO A 371 -18.41 -31.70 -8.00
CA PRO A 371 -19.42 -31.16 -8.90
C PRO A 371 -20.74 -31.15 -8.13
N ARG A 372 -21.48 -30.03 -8.15
CA ARG A 372 -22.86 -30.05 -7.68
C ARG A 372 -23.56 -31.10 -8.54
N ASP A 373 -23.96 -32.22 -7.94
CA ASP A 373 -24.78 -33.21 -8.61
C ASP A 373 -25.98 -32.48 -9.20
N MET A 374 -26.00 -32.32 -10.52
CA MET A 374 -27.17 -31.87 -11.27
C MET A 374 -28.18 -33.01 -11.39
N SER A 375 -28.47 -33.66 -10.27
CA SER A 375 -29.66 -34.49 -10.14
C SER A 375 -30.44 -33.92 -8.98
N LEU A 376 -31.41 -33.06 -9.28
CA LEU A 376 -32.71 -32.92 -8.61
C LEU A 376 -33.45 -31.74 -9.23
N ALA A 377 -34.37 -32.09 -10.14
CA ALA A 377 -35.48 -31.34 -10.75
C ALA A 377 -35.39 -31.50 -12.28
N GLY A 378 -36.24 -32.25 -12.97
CA GLY A 378 -37.46 -32.99 -12.66
C GLY A 378 -38.01 -33.45 -14.01
#